data_AF-A0A3N5KLC7-F1
#
_entry.id   AF-A0A3N5KLC7-F1
#
_cell.length_a   1.000
_cell.length_b   1.000
_cell.length_c   1.000
_cell.angle_alpha   90.00
_cell.angle_beta   90.00
_cell.angle_gamma   90.00
#
_symmetry.space_group_name_H-M   'P 1'
#
loop_
_entity.id
_entity.type
_entity.pdbx_description
1 polymer ?
#
loop_
_entity_poly.entity_id
_entity_poly.type
_entity_poly.pdbx_seq_one_letter_code
_entity_poly.pdbx_strand_id
1 'polypeptide(L)'
;MNPDLAFAYAQARLQARYGCRVANADWQQVAATRDPGAILQLVRGTPLARWTGRLAPRAGVHEIERGLRAEWVAAVDEVAGWQPEPWREAVRWMQWLPYLESLQKLARGGHAPAWMRDDPVLGPVVAHEPRERRNALATRGLAALAFEDGAVPDVAGAWVDHWRTLWPGPSSARAQLERALRSLDPFWRRLRDSPPEADSTEVLSSVERQLELAFRRHPLSPVAAVAYLGLLALDVRRLRGALAVAALRDASAALQ
;
A
#
# COMPACT_ATOMS: atom_id res chain seq x y z
N MET A 1 -32.28 -8.91 -2.90
CA MET A 1 -31.52 -8.35 -1.76
C MET A 1 -31.06 -6.95 -2.16
N ASN A 2 -31.32 -5.92 -1.35
CA ASN A 2 -30.90 -4.55 -1.69
C ASN A 2 -29.36 -4.52 -1.82
N PRO A 3 -28.78 -4.15 -2.99
CA PRO A 3 -27.34 -4.19 -3.21
C PRO A 3 -26.54 -3.38 -2.17
N ASP A 4 -27.14 -2.35 -1.58
CA ASP A 4 -26.50 -1.53 -0.53
C ASP A 4 -26.36 -2.30 0.79
N LEU A 5 -27.29 -3.21 1.12
CA LEU A 5 -27.21 -4.03 2.33
C LEU A 5 -26.10 -5.07 2.26
N ALA A 6 -25.65 -5.45 1.06
CA ALA A 6 -24.52 -6.37 0.91
C ALA A 6 -23.24 -5.82 1.56
N PHE A 7 -23.09 -4.49 1.58
CA PHE A 7 -21.95 -3.81 2.19
C PHE A 7 -22.16 -3.45 3.66
N ALA A 8 -23.29 -3.75 4.28
CA ALA A 8 -23.57 -3.36 5.67
C ALA A 8 -22.56 -3.93 6.67
N TYR A 9 -22.22 -5.22 6.50
CA TYR A 9 -21.19 -5.87 7.31
C TYR A 9 -19.82 -5.21 7.12
N ALA A 10 -19.41 -5.00 5.87
CA ALA A 10 -18.16 -4.31 5.54
C ALA A 10 -18.11 -2.92 6.16
N GLN A 11 -19.18 -2.13 6.01
CA GLN A 11 -19.26 -0.78 6.51
C GLN A 11 -19.11 -0.72 8.03
N ALA A 12 -19.78 -1.61 8.78
CA ALA A 12 -19.67 -1.65 10.23
C ALA A 12 -18.24 -1.96 10.70
N ARG A 13 -17.57 -2.93 10.06
CA ARG A 13 -16.17 -3.30 10.36
C ARG A 13 -15.20 -2.17 10.01
N LEU A 14 -15.38 -1.56 8.84
CA LEU A 14 -14.58 -0.43 8.38
C LEU A 14 -14.71 0.77 9.32
N GLN A 15 -15.92 1.11 9.77
CA GLN A 15 -16.13 2.21 10.72
C GLN A 15 -15.47 1.94 12.07
N ALA A 16 -15.63 0.73 12.61
CA ALA A 16 -14.97 0.34 13.86
C ALA A 16 -13.44 0.47 13.75
N ARG A 17 -12.86 0.04 12.62
CA ARG A 17 -11.42 0.16 12.39
C ARG A 17 -10.96 1.59 12.11
N TYR A 18 -11.75 2.38 11.39
CA TYR A 18 -11.45 3.79 11.12
C TYR A 18 -11.44 4.61 12.42
N GLY A 19 -12.36 4.33 13.35
CA GLY A 19 -12.39 4.96 14.67
C GLY A 19 -11.16 4.67 15.54
N CYS A 20 -10.40 3.62 15.22
CA CYS A 20 -9.12 3.30 15.86
C CYS A 20 -7.91 3.84 15.09
N ARG A 21 -8.05 4.77 14.14
CA ARG A 21 -6.87 5.37 13.49
C ARG A 21 -6.06 6.19 14.48
N VAL A 22 -4.76 6.20 14.25
CA VAL A 22 -3.78 6.92 15.07
C VAL A 22 -4.04 8.44 15.03
N ALA A 23 -3.87 9.10 16.16
CA ALA A 23 -4.09 10.53 16.25
C ALA A 23 -2.90 11.33 15.70
N ASN A 24 -3.13 12.59 15.30
CA ASN A 24 -2.08 13.49 14.85
C ASN A 24 -1.01 13.74 15.93
N ALA A 25 -1.38 13.74 17.21
CA ALA A 25 -0.45 13.93 18.32
C ALA A 25 0.57 12.77 18.40
N ASP A 26 0.11 11.52 18.27
CA ASP A 26 0.99 10.34 18.26
C ASP A 26 1.98 10.42 17.10
N TRP A 27 1.51 10.87 15.93
CA TRP A 27 2.36 11.07 14.76
C TRP A 27 3.42 12.15 14.96
N GLN A 28 3.11 13.23 15.69
CA GLN A 28 4.08 14.27 16.04
C GLN A 28 5.14 13.71 17.00
N GLN A 29 4.75 12.86 17.96
CA GLN A 29 5.69 12.20 18.86
C GLN A 29 6.63 11.23 18.11
N VAL A 30 6.09 10.45 17.16
CA VAL A 30 6.91 9.58 16.29
C VAL A 30 7.91 10.41 15.49
N ALA A 31 7.48 11.54 14.90
CA ALA A 31 8.36 12.41 14.13
C ALA A 31 9.47 13.08 14.96
N ALA A 32 9.22 13.33 16.26
CA ALA A 32 10.20 13.90 17.17
C ALA A 32 11.24 12.88 17.67
N THR A 33 10.93 11.58 17.61
CA THR A 33 11.79 10.50 18.10
C THR A 33 12.81 10.10 17.03
N ARG A 34 14.08 9.93 17.42
CA ARG A 34 15.19 9.63 16.48
C ARG A 34 15.71 8.20 16.57
N ASP A 35 15.54 7.54 17.72
CA ASP A 35 16.00 6.18 17.96
C ASP A 35 14.97 5.15 17.43
N PRO A 36 15.37 4.18 16.60
CA PRO A 36 14.45 3.21 16.01
C PRO A 36 13.76 2.32 17.06
N GLY A 37 14.46 1.94 18.13
CA GLY A 37 13.89 1.14 19.22
C GLY A 37 12.80 1.91 19.99
N ALA A 38 13.06 3.17 20.30
CA ALA A 38 12.11 4.07 20.95
C ALA A 38 10.89 4.36 20.06
N ILE A 39 11.07 4.55 18.75
CA ILE A 39 9.95 4.66 17.80
C ILE A 39 9.10 3.39 17.86
N LEU A 40 9.71 2.20 17.81
CA LEU A 40 8.96 0.94 17.88
C LEU A 40 8.19 0.79 19.20
N GLN A 41 8.79 1.16 20.34
CA GLN A 41 8.11 1.13 21.63
C GLN A 41 6.92 2.09 21.67
N LEU A 42 7.10 3.34 21.22
CA LEU A 42 6.04 4.34 21.14
C LEU A 42 4.89 3.84 20.25
N VAL A 43 5.21 3.35 19.06
CA VAL A 43 4.24 2.86 18.07
C VAL A 43 3.43 1.67 18.60
N ARG A 44 4.06 0.78 19.39
CA ARG A 44 3.37 -0.35 20.05
C ARG A 44 2.34 0.07 21.10
N GLY A 45 2.44 1.27 21.64
CA GLY A 45 1.44 1.85 22.56
C GLY A 45 0.24 2.50 21.86
N THR A 46 0.25 2.59 20.53
CA THR A 46 -0.79 3.26 19.75
C THR A 46 -1.52 2.25 18.85
N PRO A 47 -2.61 2.64 18.16
CA PRO A 47 -3.26 1.74 17.21
C PRO A 47 -2.37 1.27 16.03
N LEU A 48 -1.20 1.87 15.85
CA LEU A 48 -0.20 1.42 14.87
C LEU A 48 0.52 0.13 15.29
N ALA A 49 0.33 -0.38 16.51
CA ALA A 49 0.94 -1.61 17.00
C ALA A 49 0.73 -2.81 16.05
N ARG A 50 -0.38 -2.84 15.31
CA ARG A 50 -0.65 -3.85 14.27
C ARG A 50 0.47 -3.96 13.24
N TRP A 51 1.15 -2.86 12.92
CA TRP A 51 2.17 -2.80 11.87
C TRP A 51 3.54 -3.24 12.37
N THR A 52 3.75 -3.28 13.68
CA THR A 52 5.08 -3.50 14.30
C THR A 52 5.15 -4.76 15.14
N GLY A 53 4.07 -5.55 15.21
CA GLY A 53 3.98 -6.75 16.05
C GLY A 53 5.05 -7.80 15.76
N ARG A 54 5.52 -7.90 14.51
CA ARG A 54 6.55 -8.87 14.07
C ARG A 54 7.95 -8.29 13.98
N LEU A 55 8.13 -6.99 14.21
CA LEU A 55 9.43 -6.33 14.03
C LEU A 55 10.30 -6.52 15.26
N ALA A 56 11.54 -6.96 15.06
CA ALA A 56 12.53 -6.97 16.12
C ALA A 56 12.82 -5.54 16.62
N PRO A 57 13.18 -5.34 17.89
CA PRO A 57 13.50 -4.00 18.43
C PRO A 57 14.65 -3.28 17.70
N ARG A 58 15.55 -4.04 17.08
CA ARG A 58 16.65 -3.53 16.23
C ARG A 58 16.62 -4.19 14.85
N ALA A 59 15.44 -4.21 14.24
CA ALA A 59 15.27 -4.70 12.87
C ALA A 59 16.03 -3.80 11.89
N GLY A 60 16.77 -4.41 10.97
CA GLY A 60 17.38 -3.66 9.85
C GLY A 60 16.32 -3.11 8.90
N VAL A 61 16.68 -2.12 8.07
CA VAL A 61 15.74 -1.49 7.12
C VAL A 61 14.99 -2.50 6.24
N HIS A 62 15.68 -3.56 5.77
CA HIS A 62 15.06 -4.58 4.92
C HIS A 62 14.08 -5.49 5.67
N GLU A 63 14.34 -5.76 6.96
CA GLU A 63 13.43 -6.51 7.82
C GLU A 63 12.19 -5.68 8.13
N ILE A 64 12.36 -4.38 8.42
CA ILE A 64 11.26 -3.42 8.60
C ILE A 64 10.37 -3.39 7.36
N GLU A 65 10.96 -3.18 6.17
CA GLU A 65 10.23 -3.16 4.91
C GLU A 65 9.45 -4.46 4.65
N ARG A 66 10.08 -5.61 4.91
CA ARG A 66 9.43 -6.92 4.75
C ARG A 66 8.27 -7.10 5.73
N GLY A 67 8.46 -6.74 7.00
CA GLY A 67 7.44 -6.84 8.04
C GLY A 67 6.23 -5.95 7.73
N LEU A 68 6.47 -4.70 7.33
CA LEU A 68 5.40 -3.78 6.93
C LEU A 68 4.61 -4.29 5.71
N ARG A 69 5.28 -4.88 4.71
CA ARG A 69 4.59 -5.50 3.57
C ARG A 69 3.75 -6.71 3.99
N ALA A 70 4.25 -7.55 4.89
CA ALA A 70 3.49 -8.70 5.39
C ALA A 70 2.23 -8.27 6.14
N GLU A 71 2.34 -7.26 7.01
CA GLU A 71 1.19 -6.71 7.72
C GLU A 71 0.21 -5.98 6.78
N TRP A 72 0.71 -5.35 5.71
CA TRP A 72 -0.14 -4.77 4.66
C TRP A 72 -0.98 -5.84 3.95
N VAL A 73 -0.36 -6.94 3.53
CA VAL A 73 -1.08 -8.06 2.90
C VAL A 73 -2.16 -8.59 3.85
N ALA A 74 -1.82 -8.82 5.13
CA ALA A 74 -2.79 -9.26 6.12
C ALA A 74 -3.95 -8.27 6.33
N ALA A 75 -3.66 -6.96 6.32
CA ALA A 75 -4.67 -5.91 6.41
C ALA A 75 -5.62 -5.90 5.21
N VAL A 76 -5.08 -6.06 4.00
CA VAL A 76 -5.88 -6.11 2.78
C VAL A 76 -6.75 -7.36 2.74
N ASP A 77 -6.22 -8.53 3.11
CA ASP A 77 -6.99 -9.77 3.18
C ASP A 77 -8.12 -9.70 4.22
N GLU A 78 -7.87 -9.06 5.36
CA GLU A 78 -8.90 -8.80 6.37
C GLU A 78 -10.06 -7.98 5.79
N VAL A 79 -9.74 -6.87 5.10
CA VAL A 79 -10.74 -5.97 4.49
C VAL A 79 -11.46 -6.65 3.32
N ALA A 80 -10.75 -7.44 2.52
CA ALA A 80 -11.31 -8.24 1.42
C ALA A 80 -12.32 -9.26 1.97
N GLY A 81 -12.01 -9.91 3.08
CA GLY A 81 -12.91 -10.87 3.74
C GLY A 81 -14.25 -10.27 4.19
N TRP A 82 -14.30 -8.95 4.43
CA TRP A 82 -15.55 -8.26 4.77
C TRP A 82 -16.41 -7.90 3.56
N GLN A 83 -15.82 -7.85 2.35
CA GLN A 83 -16.54 -7.42 1.16
C GLN A 83 -17.55 -8.48 0.69
N PRO A 84 -18.61 -8.05 -0.01
CA PRO A 84 -19.41 -8.94 -0.84
C PRO A 84 -18.52 -9.76 -1.77
N GLU A 85 -18.88 -11.03 -1.98
CA GLU A 85 -18.10 -11.97 -2.80
C GLU A 85 -17.60 -11.39 -4.14
N PRO A 86 -18.43 -10.69 -4.94
CA PRO A 86 -17.99 -10.16 -6.22
C PRO A 86 -16.85 -9.11 -6.13
N TRP A 87 -16.69 -8.46 -4.98
CA TRP A 87 -15.69 -7.40 -4.77
C TRP A 87 -14.43 -7.86 -4.05
N ARG A 88 -14.39 -9.11 -3.54
CA ARG A 88 -13.29 -9.59 -2.70
C ARG A 88 -11.95 -9.57 -3.44
N GLU A 89 -11.91 -10.11 -4.66
CA GLU A 89 -10.67 -10.15 -5.45
C GLU A 89 -10.19 -8.76 -5.86
N ALA A 90 -11.11 -7.84 -6.20
CA ALA A 90 -10.76 -6.45 -6.46
C ALA A 90 -10.10 -5.79 -5.25
N VAL A 91 -10.61 -6.03 -4.04
CA VAL A 91 -9.99 -5.50 -2.81
C VAL A 91 -8.68 -6.22 -2.50
N ARG A 92 -8.62 -7.55 -2.62
CA ARG A 92 -7.40 -8.33 -2.39
C ARG A 92 -6.25 -7.88 -3.29
N TRP A 93 -6.53 -7.50 -4.53
CA TRP A 93 -5.52 -7.01 -5.48
C TRP A 93 -4.74 -5.77 -4.99
N MET A 94 -5.30 -4.99 -4.05
CA MET A 94 -4.60 -3.87 -3.41
C MET A 94 -3.38 -4.30 -2.58
N GLN A 95 -3.23 -5.59 -2.26
CA GLN A 95 -2.07 -6.13 -1.56
C GLN A 95 -0.75 -5.88 -2.32
N TRP A 96 -0.83 -5.69 -3.64
CA TRP A 96 0.32 -5.50 -4.51
C TRP A 96 0.86 -4.07 -4.57
N LEU A 97 0.13 -3.08 -4.01
CA LEU A 97 0.54 -1.67 -4.03
C LEU A 97 1.99 -1.43 -3.54
N PRO A 98 2.47 -2.02 -2.42
CA PRO A 98 3.84 -1.81 -1.96
C PRO A 98 4.92 -2.43 -2.85
N TYR A 99 4.55 -3.35 -3.74
CA TYR A 99 5.49 -4.04 -4.63
C TYR A 99 5.68 -3.31 -5.97
N LEU A 100 4.80 -2.36 -6.32
CA LEU A 100 4.79 -1.73 -7.65
C LEU A 100 6.11 -1.06 -8.01
N GLU A 101 6.74 -0.33 -7.09
CA GLU A 101 8.04 0.32 -7.34
C GLU A 101 9.17 -0.70 -7.57
N SER A 102 9.15 -1.80 -6.82
CA SER A 102 10.12 -2.88 -6.95
C SER A 102 9.95 -3.61 -8.28
N LEU A 103 8.70 -3.91 -8.65
CA LEU A 103 8.36 -4.51 -9.94
C LEU A 103 8.73 -3.58 -11.09
N GLN A 104 8.46 -2.27 -10.97
CA GLN A 104 8.86 -1.26 -11.96
C GLN A 104 10.37 -1.20 -12.16
N LYS A 105 11.16 -1.36 -11.09
CA LYS A 105 12.63 -1.46 -11.18
C LYS A 105 13.07 -2.72 -11.90
N LEU A 106 12.47 -3.87 -11.58
CA LEU A 106 12.77 -5.14 -12.26
C LEU A 106 12.39 -5.12 -13.74
N ALA A 107 11.29 -4.44 -14.06
CA ALA A 107 10.80 -4.24 -15.43
C ALA A 107 11.78 -3.48 -16.31
N ARG A 108 12.42 -2.45 -15.75
CA ARG A 108 13.42 -1.63 -16.46
C ARG A 108 14.75 -2.35 -16.68
N GLY A 109 14.85 -3.64 -16.34
CA GLY A 109 16.09 -4.42 -16.43
C GLY A 109 17.14 -4.04 -15.38
N GLY A 110 16.75 -3.30 -14.33
CA GLY A 110 17.67 -2.90 -13.28
C GLY A 110 18.26 -4.10 -12.54
N HIS A 111 19.52 -3.98 -12.09
CA HIS A 111 20.13 -4.95 -11.19
C HIS A 111 19.30 -5.03 -9.90
N ALA A 112 18.86 -6.23 -9.56
CA ALA A 112 18.11 -6.47 -8.34
C ALA A 112 19.08 -6.37 -7.13
N PRO A 113 18.82 -5.46 -6.18
CA PRO A 113 19.61 -5.39 -4.94
C PRO A 113 19.57 -6.73 -4.18
N ALA A 114 20.58 -6.96 -3.34
CA ALA A 114 20.69 -8.20 -2.56
C ALA A 114 19.42 -8.50 -1.75
N TRP A 115 18.83 -7.49 -1.10
CA TRP A 115 17.62 -7.66 -0.31
C TRP A 115 16.41 -8.19 -1.12
N MET A 116 16.33 -7.91 -2.43
CA MET A 116 15.24 -8.43 -3.27
C MET A 116 15.39 -9.92 -3.53
N ARG A 117 16.63 -10.45 -3.55
CA ARG A 117 16.89 -11.89 -3.68
C ARG A 117 16.43 -12.66 -2.45
N ASP A 118 16.61 -12.06 -1.28
CA ASP A 118 16.23 -12.65 0.01
C ASP A 118 14.75 -12.43 0.36
N ASP A 119 14.00 -11.71 -0.47
CA ASP A 119 12.58 -11.44 -0.26
C ASP A 119 11.72 -12.65 -0.70
N PRO A 120 10.77 -13.13 0.11
CA PRO A 120 9.98 -14.32 -0.21
C PRO A 120 9.07 -14.12 -1.45
N VAL A 121 8.65 -12.89 -1.72
CA VAL A 121 7.78 -12.55 -2.84
C VAL A 121 8.61 -12.18 -4.05
N LEU A 122 9.62 -11.32 -3.92
CA LEU A 122 10.40 -10.85 -5.08
C LEU A 122 11.53 -11.83 -5.47
N GLY A 123 12.11 -12.54 -4.51
CA GLY A 123 13.29 -13.39 -4.70
C GLY A 123 13.13 -14.40 -5.84
N PRO A 124 12.02 -15.16 -5.90
CA PRO A 124 11.85 -16.12 -6.98
C PRO A 124 11.51 -15.46 -8.33
N VAL A 125 11.12 -14.18 -8.39
CA VAL A 125 11.09 -13.43 -9.67
C VAL A 125 12.51 -13.02 -10.06
N VAL A 126 13.29 -12.52 -9.09
CA VAL A 126 14.66 -12.04 -9.30
C VAL A 126 15.62 -13.15 -9.72
N ALA A 127 15.40 -14.38 -9.25
CA ALA A 127 16.20 -15.55 -9.56
C ALA A 127 16.23 -15.89 -11.06
N HIS A 128 15.21 -15.45 -11.81
CA HIS A 128 15.13 -15.64 -13.25
C HIS A 128 15.85 -14.53 -14.04
N GLU A 129 16.37 -14.90 -15.20
CA GLU A 129 16.90 -13.95 -16.17
C GLU A 129 15.82 -12.93 -16.59
N PRO A 130 16.19 -11.69 -16.96
CA PRO A 130 15.21 -10.64 -17.30
C PRO A 130 14.10 -11.06 -18.27
N ARG A 131 14.43 -11.89 -19.27
CA ARG A 131 13.47 -12.41 -20.27
C ARG A 131 12.49 -13.44 -19.70
N GLU A 132 12.88 -14.17 -18.66
CA GLU A 132 12.08 -15.22 -18.02
C GLU A 132 11.20 -14.70 -16.89
N ARG A 133 11.49 -13.50 -16.36
CA ARG A 133 10.73 -12.87 -15.27
C ARG A 133 9.24 -12.73 -15.58
N ARG A 134 8.87 -12.55 -16.85
CA ARG A 134 7.47 -12.52 -17.31
C ARG A 134 6.73 -13.81 -16.90
N ASN A 135 7.32 -14.96 -17.20
CA ASN A 135 6.72 -16.26 -16.86
C ASN A 135 6.71 -16.48 -15.35
N ALA A 136 7.76 -16.06 -14.65
CA ALA A 136 7.82 -16.13 -13.19
C ALA A 136 6.70 -15.30 -12.52
N LEU A 137 6.38 -14.11 -13.05
CA LEU A 137 5.22 -13.33 -12.61
C LEU A 137 3.90 -14.03 -12.92
N ALA A 138 3.76 -14.60 -14.13
CA ALA A 138 2.53 -15.27 -14.55
C ALA A 138 2.17 -16.48 -13.65
N THR A 139 3.15 -17.33 -13.32
CA THR A 139 2.95 -18.48 -12.42
C THR A 139 2.49 -18.10 -11.01
N ARG A 140 2.59 -16.81 -10.64
CA ARG A 140 2.23 -16.27 -9.33
C ARG A 140 0.94 -15.45 -9.34
N GLY A 141 0.18 -15.52 -10.44
CA GLY A 141 -1.03 -14.71 -10.61
C GLY A 141 -0.74 -13.22 -10.87
N LEU A 142 0.52 -12.87 -11.17
CA LEU A 142 0.96 -11.52 -11.49
C LEU A 142 1.15 -11.34 -13.00
N ALA A 143 0.55 -12.19 -13.82
CA ALA A 143 0.63 -12.13 -15.28
C ALA A 143 0.27 -10.73 -15.81
N ALA A 144 -0.71 -10.08 -15.20
CA ALA A 144 -1.16 -8.75 -15.59
C ALA A 144 -0.15 -7.63 -15.27
N LEU A 145 0.83 -7.89 -14.40
CA LEU A 145 1.94 -6.96 -14.12
C LEU A 145 3.18 -7.30 -14.93
N ALA A 146 3.12 -8.28 -15.83
CA ALA A 146 4.27 -8.68 -16.59
C ALA A 146 4.59 -7.65 -17.67
N PHE A 147 5.88 -7.49 -17.97
CA PHE A 147 6.38 -6.41 -18.81
C PHE A 147 6.49 -6.87 -20.27
N GLU A 148 6.10 -6.02 -21.22
CA GLU A 148 6.29 -6.26 -22.66
C GLU A 148 7.72 -5.92 -23.10
N ASP A 149 8.23 -6.64 -24.09
CA ASP A 149 9.57 -6.40 -24.63
C ASP A 149 9.57 -5.15 -25.52
N GLY A 150 10.48 -4.21 -25.27
CA GLY A 150 10.71 -3.03 -26.12
C GLY A 150 9.86 -1.78 -25.81
N ALA A 151 8.86 -1.87 -24.93
CA ALA A 151 8.13 -0.71 -24.42
C ALA A 151 8.76 -0.19 -23.11
N VAL A 152 8.57 1.11 -22.81
CA VAL A 152 8.84 1.61 -21.46
C VAL A 152 7.82 0.97 -20.52
N PRO A 153 8.24 0.13 -19.56
CA PRO A 153 7.27 -0.59 -18.73
C PRO A 153 6.51 0.39 -17.83
N ASP A 154 5.18 0.30 -17.82
CA ASP A 154 4.29 1.00 -16.90
C ASP A 154 3.56 0.00 -15.99
N VAL A 155 4.21 -0.37 -14.89
CA VAL A 155 3.68 -1.36 -13.95
C VAL A 155 2.48 -0.82 -13.18
N ALA A 156 2.47 0.48 -12.90
CA ALA A 156 1.37 1.12 -12.21
C ALA A 156 0.12 1.16 -13.10
N GLY A 157 0.26 1.51 -14.38
CA GLY A 157 -0.80 1.45 -15.38
C GLY A 157 -1.37 0.04 -15.51
N ALA A 158 -0.50 -0.95 -15.73
CA ALA A 158 -0.90 -2.36 -15.83
C ALA A 158 -1.63 -2.88 -14.58
N TRP A 159 -1.19 -2.45 -13.38
CA TRP A 159 -1.87 -2.76 -12.13
C TRP A 159 -3.28 -2.18 -12.08
N VAL A 160 -3.45 -0.90 -12.45
CA VAL A 160 -4.76 -0.22 -12.46
C VAL A 160 -5.70 -0.88 -13.47
N ASP A 161 -5.20 -1.21 -14.65
CA ASP A 161 -6.00 -1.80 -15.72
C ASP A 161 -6.50 -3.19 -15.34
N HIS A 162 -5.63 -4.05 -14.78
CA HIS A 162 -6.07 -5.32 -14.23
C HIS A 162 -7.04 -5.16 -13.05
N TRP A 163 -6.76 -4.22 -12.15
CA TRP A 163 -7.65 -3.98 -11.02
C TRP A 163 -9.09 -3.67 -11.46
N ARG A 164 -9.25 -2.92 -12.55
CA ARG A 164 -10.56 -2.59 -13.14
C ARG A 164 -11.27 -3.80 -13.76
N THR A 165 -10.55 -4.82 -14.21
CA THR A 165 -11.16 -6.06 -14.74
C THR A 165 -11.70 -6.95 -13.63
N LEU A 166 -11.14 -6.85 -12.43
CA LEU A 166 -11.61 -7.57 -11.23
C LEU A 166 -12.90 -6.97 -10.65
N TRP A 167 -13.32 -5.80 -11.12
CA TRP A 167 -14.56 -5.21 -10.65
C TRP A 167 -15.76 -5.96 -11.24
N PRO A 168 -16.82 -6.16 -10.46
CA PRO A 168 -18.08 -6.68 -10.97
C PRO A 168 -18.59 -5.91 -12.18
N GLY A 169 -19.50 -6.54 -12.91
CA GLY A 169 -20.13 -5.96 -14.11
C GLY A 169 -20.74 -4.57 -13.87
N PRO A 170 -21.24 -3.93 -14.95
CA PRO A 170 -21.78 -2.58 -14.90
C PRO A 170 -22.77 -2.41 -13.75
N SER A 171 -22.43 -1.53 -12.80
CA SER A 171 -23.20 -1.29 -11.58
C SER A 171 -23.01 0.14 -11.10
N SER A 172 -23.97 0.63 -10.32
CA SER A 172 -23.85 1.94 -9.64
C SER A 172 -22.61 1.97 -8.74
N ALA A 173 -22.28 0.87 -8.06
CA ALA A 173 -21.10 0.73 -7.21
C ALA A 173 -19.80 0.93 -8.00
N ARG A 174 -19.68 0.32 -9.19
CA ARG A 174 -18.55 0.54 -10.10
C ARG A 174 -18.44 2.01 -10.54
N ALA A 175 -19.55 2.60 -10.99
CA ALA A 175 -19.56 4.01 -11.42
C ALA A 175 -19.19 4.99 -10.29
N GLN A 176 -19.59 4.68 -9.05
CA GLN A 176 -19.19 5.46 -7.87
C GLN A 176 -17.68 5.36 -7.62
N LEU A 177 -17.11 4.15 -7.69
CA LEU A 177 -15.67 3.94 -7.55
C LEU A 177 -14.87 4.64 -8.64
N GLU A 178 -15.29 4.56 -9.90
CA GLU A 178 -14.66 5.29 -11.01
C GLU A 178 -14.67 6.81 -10.79
N ARG A 179 -15.77 7.35 -10.26
CA ARG A 179 -15.86 8.79 -9.95
C ARG A 179 -14.94 9.17 -8.79
N ALA A 180 -14.89 8.36 -7.74
CA ALA A 180 -14.01 8.58 -6.60
C ALA A 180 -12.54 8.53 -7.01
N LEU A 181 -12.13 7.57 -7.83
CA LEU A 181 -10.75 7.46 -8.31
C LEU A 181 -10.36 8.63 -9.22
N ARG A 182 -11.24 9.06 -10.13
CA ARG A 182 -11.00 10.24 -10.97
C ARG A 182 -10.79 11.52 -10.16
N SER A 183 -11.41 11.62 -8.99
CA SER A 183 -11.20 12.76 -8.09
C SER A 183 -9.78 12.83 -7.52
N LEU A 184 -9.06 11.70 -7.52
CA LEU A 184 -7.68 11.62 -7.03
C LEU A 184 -6.64 11.92 -8.12
N ASP A 185 -7.00 11.84 -9.41
CA ASP A 185 -6.10 12.04 -10.55
C ASP A 185 -5.28 13.34 -10.51
N PRO A 186 -5.82 14.50 -10.09
CA PRO A 186 -5.02 15.72 -10.01
C PRO A 186 -3.87 15.63 -9.02
N PHE A 187 -4.08 14.94 -7.89
CA PHE A 187 -3.04 14.77 -6.87
C PHE A 187 -1.96 13.79 -7.32
N TRP A 188 -2.34 12.70 -7.99
CA TRP A 188 -1.40 11.74 -8.55
C TRP A 188 -0.55 12.35 -9.66
N ARG A 189 -1.14 13.18 -10.54
CA ARG A 189 -0.39 13.95 -11.53
C ARG A 189 0.60 14.89 -10.87
N ARG A 190 0.17 15.67 -9.88
CA ARG A 190 1.07 16.56 -9.13
C ARG A 190 2.23 15.79 -8.48
N LEU A 191 1.99 14.62 -7.89
CA LEU A 191 3.06 13.80 -7.33
C LEU A 191 4.05 13.27 -8.38
N ARG A 192 3.57 12.95 -9.59
CA ARG A 192 4.41 12.45 -10.68
C ARG A 192 5.25 13.56 -11.32
N ASP A 193 4.68 14.75 -11.45
CA ASP A 193 5.30 15.89 -12.12
C ASP A 193 6.20 16.69 -11.16
N SER A 194 6.14 16.42 -9.85
CA SER A 194 6.98 17.07 -8.85
C SER A 194 8.43 16.59 -8.96
N PRO A 195 9.42 17.48 -8.82
CA PRO A 195 10.82 17.08 -8.79
C PRO A 195 11.14 16.24 -7.54
N PRO A 196 12.21 15.40 -7.57
CA PRO A 196 12.55 14.50 -6.47
C PRO A 196 12.75 15.19 -5.11
N GLU A 197 13.17 16.45 -5.12
CA GLU A 197 13.42 17.26 -3.92
C GLU A 197 12.17 17.95 -3.36
N ALA A 198 11.04 17.91 -4.09
CA ALA A 198 9.83 18.58 -3.65
C ALA A 198 9.21 17.90 -2.43
N ASP A 199 8.86 18.71 -1.43
CA ASP A 199 8.09 18.23 -0.29
C ASP A 199 6.69 17.80 -0.75
N SER A 200 6.42 16.50 -0.61
CA SER A 200 5.14 15.90 -0.96
C SER A 200 4.08 16.04 0.14
N THR A 201 4.41 16.61 1.30
CA THR A 201 3.56 16.64 2.50
C THR A 201 2.20 17.27 2.25
N GLU A 202 2.15 18.42 1.56
CA GLU A 202 0.87 19.09 1.25
C GLU A 202 -0.02 18.26 0.32
N VAL A 203 0.59 17.62 -0.68
CA VAL A 203 -0.15 16.80 -1.64
C VAL A 203 -0.68 15.55 -0.96
N LEU A 204 0.11 14.90 -0.11
CA LEU A 204 -0.31 13.73 0.67
C LEU A 204 -1.40 14.07 1.68
N SER A 205 -1.30 15.22 2.35
CA SER A 205 -2.35 15.71 3.26
C SER A 205 -3.66 16.02 2.50
N SER A 206 -3.55 16.41 1.23
CA SER A 206 -4.73 16.62 0.38
C SER A 206 -5.33 15.31 -0.11
N VAL A 207 -4.51 14.32 -0.45
CA VAL A 207 -4.96 12.95 -0.75
C VAL A 207 -5.66 12.35 0.46
N GLU A 208 -5.09 12.47 1.66
CA GLU A 208 -5.70 11.98 2.91
C GLU A 208 -7.10 12.56 3.10
N ARG A 209 -7.24 13.89 3.06
CA ARG A 209 -8.55 14.56 3.19
C ARG A 209 -9.56 14.09 2.15
N GLN A 210 -9.13 13.87 0.91
CA GLN A 210 -10.03 13.38 -0.14
C GLN A 210 -10.47 11.94 0.11
N LEU A 211 -9.58 11.08 0.59
CA LEU A 211 -9.92 9.71 0.97
C LEU A 211 -10.88 9.69 2.16
N GLU A 212 -10.68 10.55 3.17
CA GLU A 212 -11.61 10.69 4.29
C GLU A 212 -13.01 11.15 3.84
N LEU A 213 -13.06 12.13 2.93
CA LEU A 213 -14.32 12.56 2.33
C LEU A 213 -14.99 11.45 1.53
N ALA A 214 -14.23 10.71 0.72
CA ALA A 214 -14.74 9.57 -0.04
C ALA A 214 -15.30 8.48 0.88
N PHE A 215 -14.59 8.16 1.96
CA PHE A 215 -15.02 7.21 2.98
C PHE A 215 -16.34 7.61 3.63
N ARG A 216 -16.53 8.90 3.94
CA ARG A 216 -17.75 9.41 4.59
C ARG A 216 -18.94 9.58 3.63
N ARG A 217 -18.68 9.97 2.37
CA ARG A 217 -19.74 10.29 1.39
C ARG A 217 -20.29 9.07 0.64
N HIS A 218 -19.57 7.95 0.67
CA HIS A 218 -19.96 6.74 -0.02
C HIS A 218 -20.09 5.54 0.94
N PRO A 219 -20.95 5.63 1.98
CA PRO A 219 -21.20 4.48 2.84
C PRO A 219 -21.83 3.33 2.05
N LEU A 220 -21.68 2.11 2.54
CA LEU A 220 -22.29 0.91 1.94
C LEU A 220 -21.86 0.67 0.49
N SER A 221 -20.60 0.98 0.17
CA SER A 221 -20.07 0.90 -1.19
C SER A 221 -18.62 0.41 -1.21
N PRO A 222 -18.11 -0.08 -2.35
CA PRO A 222 -16.70 -0.45 -2.48
C PRO A 222 -15.75 0.75 -2.33
N VAL A 223 -16.26 1.99 -2.51
CA VAL A 223 -15.48 3.22 -2.30
C VAL A 223 -15.01 3.32 -0.86
N ALA A 224 -15.82 2.92 0.12
CA ALA A 224 -15.43 2.95 1.52
C ALA A 224 -14.24 2.02 1.80
N ALA A 225 -14.23 0.82 1.21
CA ALA A 225 -13.12 -0.13 1.37
C ALA A 225 -11.82 0.41 0.74
N VAL A 226 -11.90 0.91 -0.50
CA VAL A 226 -10.76 1.49 -1.22
C VAL A 226 -10.23 2.73 -0.52
N ALA A 227 -11.12 3.63 -0.07
CA ALA A 227 -10.74 4.83 0.65
C ALA A 227 -10.05 4.48 1.98
N TYR A 228 -10.62 3.55 2.75
CA TYR A 228 -10.03 3.07 3.99
C TYR A 228 -8.64 2.44 3.77
N LEU A 229 -8.48 1.57 2.78
CA LEU A 229 -7.17 0.99 2.45
C LEU A 229 -6.18 2.05 1.96
N GLY A 230 -6.64 3.07 1.22
CA GLY A 230 -5.82 4.21 0.84
C GLY A 230 -5.28 4.97 2.05
N LEU A 231 -6.13 5.20 3.07
CA LEU A 231 -5.72 5.83 4.33
C LEU A 231 -4.70 4.97 5.08
N LEU A 232 -4.93 3.65 5.17
CA LEU A 232 -3.95 2.74 5.76
C LEU A 232 -2.62 2.75 5.01
N ALA A 233 -2.64 2.84 3.67
CA ALA A 233 -1.42 2.93 2.88
C ALA A 233 -0.62 4.20 3.19
N LEU A 234 -1.30 5.32 3.46
CA LEU A 234 -0.65 6.56 3.91
C LEU A 234 -0.05 6.41 5.32
N ASP A 235 -0.78 5.77 6.25
CA ASP A 235 -0.29 5.49 7.60
C ASP A 235 0.97 4.61 7.55
N VAL A 236 0.94 3.52 6.77
CA VAL A 236 2.10 2.64 6.55
C VAL A 236 3.24 3.38 5.89
N ARG A 237 2.99 4.21 4.87
CA ARG A 237 4.03 5.01 4.22
C ARG A 237 4.72 5.94 5.20
N ARG A 238 3.97 6.58 6.09
CA ARG A 238 4.51 7.50 7.10
C ARG A 238 5.34 6.76 8.14
N LEU A 239 4.84 5.64 8.65
CA LEU A 239 5.58 4.77 9.58
C LEU A 239 6.87 4.24 8.95
N ARG A 240 6.79 3.77 7.70
CA ARG A 240 7.92 3.31 6.90
C ARG A 240 9.01 4.37 6.80
N GLY A 241 8.64 5.60 6.46
CA GLY A 241 9.58 6.72 6.38
C GLY A 241 10.26 7.00 7.72
N ALA A 242 9.51 7.06 8.81
CA ALA A 242 10.07 7.29 10.14
C ALA A 242 11.06 6.20 10.57
N LEU A 243 10.68 4.93 10.41
CA LEU A 243 11.52 3.78 10.78
C LEU A 243 12.76 3.66 9.88
N ALA A 244 12.63 3.86 8.56
CA ALA A 244 13.75 3.78 7.63
C ALA A 244 14.79 4.88 7.89
N VAL A 245 14.34 6.13 8.10
CA VAL A 245 15.25 7.24 8.42
C VAL A 245 15.98 7.00 9.74
N ALA A 246 15.28 6.50 10.76
CA ALA A 246 15.90 6.17 12.05
C ALA A 246 16.92 5.03 11.93
N ALA A 247 16.57 3.93 11.24
CA ALA A 247 17.44 2.78 11.04
C ALA A 247 18.71 3.12 10.24
N LEU A 248 18.59 3.97 9.20
CA LEU A 248 19.75 4.40 8.40
C LEU A 248 20.72 5.29 9.21
N ARG A 249 20.19 6.14 10.10
CA ARG A 249 21.01 6.95 11.01
C ARG A 249 21.74 6.08 12.03
N ASP A 250 21.05 5.12 12.64
CA ASP A 250 21.63 4.18 13.60
C ASP A 250 22.75 3.34 12.97
N ALA A 251 22.51 2.81 11.76
CA ALA A 251 23.52 2.06 11.00
C ALA A 251 24.75 2.92 10.66
N SER A 252 24.55 4.21 10.37
CA SER A 252 25.63 5.15 10.07
C SER A 252 26.45 5.49 11.33
N ALA A 253 25.80 5.60 12.49
CA ALA A 253 26.47 5.82 13.78
C ALA A 253 27.27 4.59 14.24
N ALA A 254 26.84 3.37 13.92
CA ALA A 254 27.54 2.13 14.26
C ALA A 254 28.82 1.87 13.43
N LEU A 255 29.03 2.61 12.34
CA LEU A 255 30.20 2.50 11.46
C LEU A 255 31.28 3.56 11.77
N GLN A 256 31.02 4.48 12.69
CA GLN A 256 31.95 5.52 13.18
C GLN A 256 32.60 5.10 14.49
#